data_AF-A0A949TDY4-F1
#
_entry.id   AF-A0A949TDY4-F1
#
_cell.length_a   1.000
_cell.length_b   1.000
_cell.length_c   1.000
_cell.angle_alpha   90.00
_cell.angle_beta   90.00
_cell.angle_gamma   90.00
#
_symmetry.space_group_name_H-M   'P 1'
#
loop_
_entity.id
_entity.type
_entity.pdbx_description
1 polymer ?
#
loop_
_entity_poly.entity_id
_entity_poly.type
_entity_poly.pdbx_seq_one_letter_code
_entity_poly.pdbx_strand_id
1 'polypeptide(L)'
;MNANQWQQFLKRYSLELLADNSEIEVDEEVYQSQWMGYEPATETQIVEAEKRLGISLPNSLRNFYLVTNGWRETGYFIYDILPVEKIDWLRIRDSHLYGIAFKAEKRQDIPDNY
;
A
#
# COMPACT_ATOMS: atom_id res chain seq x y z
N MET A 1 -2.84 -10.44 8.71
CA MET A 1 -1.56 -11.10 8.36
C MET A 1 -0.48 -10.61 9.31
N ASN A 2 0.39 -11.50 9.76
CA ASN A 2 1.61 -11.14 10.50
C ASN A 2 2.78 -10.86 9.54
N ALA A 3 3.92 -10.42 10.04
CA ALA A 3 5.09 -10.06 9.21
C ALA A 3 5.58 -11.23 8.33
N ASN A 4 5.63 -12.46 8.86
CA ASN A 4 6.09 -13.60 8.07
C ASN A 4 5.12 -13.95 6.93
N GLN A 5 3.81 -13.92 7.19
CA GLN A 5 2.77 -14.10 6.18
C GLN A 5 2.86 -13.04 5.08
N TRP A 6 3.08 -11.78 5.46
CA TRP A 6 3.30 -10.69 4.51
C TRP A 6 4.54 -10.91 3.66
N GLN A 7 5.68 -11.23 4.27
CA GLN A 7 6.92 -11.46 3.55
C GLN A 7 6.79 -12.60 2.53
N GLN A 8 6.15 -13.71 2.90
CA GLN A 8 5.90 -14.82 1.98
C GLN A 8 4.99 -14.41 0.81
N PHE A 9 3.88 -13.72 1.12
CA PHE A 9 2.93 -13.26 0.12
C PHE A 9 3.61 -12.29 -0.87
N LEU A 10 4.26 -11.25 -0.36
CA LEU A 10 4.89 -10.20 -1.16
C LEU A 10 6.05 -10.73 -2.00
N LYS A 11 6.81 -11.70 -1.49
CA LYS A 11 7.85 -12.36 -2.28
C LYS A 11 7.26 -13.11 -3.47
N ARG A 12 6.21 -13.90 -3.24
CA ARG A 12 5.51 -14.59 -4.34
C ARG A 12 4.93 -13.59 -5.33
N TYR A 13 4.29 -12.55 -4.82
CA TYR A 13 3.67 -11.54 -5.66
C TYR A 13 4.69 -10.74 -6.49
N SER A 14 5.88 -10.46 -5.95
CA SER A 14 6.99 -9.85 -6.71
C SER A 14 7.37 -10.72 -7.91
N LEU A 15 7.51 -12.02 -7.72
CA LEU A 15 7.85 -12.95 -8.80
C LEU A 15 6.75 -13.02 -9.87
N GLU A 16 5.48 -12.99 -9.46
CA GLU A 16 4.35 -12.97 -10.38
C GLU A 16 4.34 -11.69 -11.22
N LEU A 17 4.56 -10.53 -10.62
CA LEU A 17 4.63 -9.24 -11.32
C LEU A 17 5.82 -9.14 -12.27
N LEU A 18 7.00 -9.63 -11.86
CA LEU A 18 8.20 -9.62 -12.71
C LEU A 18 8.15 -10.64 -13.85
N ALA A 19 7.35 -11.71 -13.70
CA ALA A 19 7.14 -12.70 -14.75
C ALA A 19 6.04 -12.28 -15.74
N ASP A 20 5.07 -11.48 -15.28
CA ASP A 20 4.07 -10.87 -16.15
C ASP A 20 4.75 -9.79 -17.00
N ASN A 21 4.78 -9.98 -18.31
CA ASN A 21 5.41 -9.06 -19.27
C ASN A 21 4.57 -7.77 -19.48
N SER A 22 3.83 -7.38 -18.43
CA SER A 22 3.22 -6.08 -18.24
C SER A 22 4.29 -4.99 -18.38
N GLU A 23 3.90 -3.82 -18.88
CA GLU A 23 4.79 -2.66 -19.12
C GLU A 23 5.30 -2.01 -17.81
N ILE A 24 5.47 -2.79 -16.75
CA ILE A 24 6.00 -2.35 -15.46
C ILE A 24 7.51 -2.13 -15.63
N GLU A 25 7.89 -0.88 -15.87
CA GLU A 25 9.28 -0.46 -15.92
C GLU A 25 9.85 -0.40 -14.50
N VAL A 26 10.67 -1.38 -14.13
CA VAL A 26 11.38 -1.40 -12.83
C VAL A 26 12.89 -1.36 -13.03
N ASP A 27 13.56 -0.75 -12.06
CA ASP A 27 15.03 -0.63 -12.04
C ASP A 27 15.71 -2.02 -12.04
N GLU A 28 16.92 -2.09 -12.57
CA GLU A 28 17.70 -3.34 -12.61
C GLU A 28 17.90 -3.95 -11.22
N GLU A 29 18.05 -3.13 -10.17
CA GLU A 29 18.16 -3.60 -8.78
C GLU A 29 16.93 -4.39 -8.31
N VAL A 30 15.74 -4.03 -8.79
CA VAL A 30 14.48 -4.73 -8.48
C VAL A 30 14.45 -6.10 -9.17
N TYR A 31 14.89 -6.16 -10.43
CA TYR A 31 15.02 -7.43 -11.15
C TYR A 31 16.02 -8.37 -10.49
N GLN A 32 17.17 -7.87 -10.05
CA GLN A 32 18.21 -8.67 -9.40
C GLN A 32 17.78 -9.17 -8.02
N SER A 33 17.13 -8.32 -7.23
CA SER A 33 16.65 -8.68 -5.88
C SER A 33 15.38 -9.52 -5.91
N GLN A 34 14.66 -9.54 -7.03
CA GLN A 34 13.33 -10.16 -7.18
C GLN A 34 12.33 -9.67 -6.12
N TRP A 35 12.43 -8.39 -5.76
CA TRP A 35 11.65 -7.78 -4.69
C TRP A 35 11.08 -6.44 -5.13
N MET A 36 9.77 -6.37 -5.31
CA MET A 36 9.05 -5.15 -5.73
C MET A 36 8.87 -4.12 -4.61
N GLY A 37 9.00 -4.55 -3.35
CA GLY A 37 8.82 -3.70 -2.19
C GLY A 37 9.98 -2.72 -1.97
N TYR A 38 9.74 -1.70 -1.15
CA TYR A 38 10.80 -0.86 -0.60
C TYR A 38 11.41 -1.48 0.65
N GLU A 39 12.51 -0.87 1.13
CA GLU A 39 13.09 -1.17 2.43
C GLU A 39 12.04 -1.11 3.55
N PRO A 40 12.13 -1.99 4.57
CA PRO A 40 11.22 -1.96 5.71
C PRO A 40 11.18 -0.62 6.43
N ALA A 41 10.03 -0.26 6.97
CA ALA A 41 9.92 0.85 7.91
C ALA A 41 10.50 0.44 9.27
N THR A 42 11.13 1.40 9.94
CA THR A 42 11.54 1.27 11.33
C THR A 42 10.34 1.44 12.27
N GLU A 43 10.44 0.87 13.47
CA GLU A 43 9.44 1.06 14.52
C GLU A 43 9.21 2.55 14.83
N THR A 44 10.28 3.37 14.78
CA THR A 44 10.20 4.81 15.00
C THR A 44 9.33 5.50 13.95
N GLN A 45 9.56 5.22 12.66
CA GLN A 45 8.78 5.81 11.55
C GLN A 45 7.28 5.48 11.69
N ILE A 46 6.96 4.25 12.08
CA ILE A 46 5.58 3.83 12.30
C ILE A 46 4.96 4.57 13.49
N VAL A 47 5.65 4.65 14.62
CA VAL A 47 5.13 5.35 15.82
C VAL A 47 4.91 6.84 15.55
N GLU A 48 5.81 7.48 14.79
CA GLU A 48 5.63 8.87 14.37
C GLU A 48 4.40 9.05 13.47
N ALA A 49 4.17 8.12 12.53
CA ALA A 49 2.98 8.13 11.70
C ALA A 49 1.69 7.91 12.52
N GLU A 50 1.68 6.97 13.46
CA GLU A 50 0.55 6.74 14.37
C GLU A 50 0.21 8.01 15.18
N LYS A 51 1.24 8.66 15.73
CA LYS A 51 1.09 9.93 16.45
C LYS A 51 0.53 11.03 15.55
N ARG A 52 1.02 11.14 14.32
CA ARG A 52 0.54 12.14 13.34
C ARG A 52 -0.91 11.89 12.93
N LEU A 53 -1.28 10.64 12.68
CA LEU A 53 -2.63 10.26 12.26
C LEU A 53 -3.64 10.30 13.40
N GLY A 54 -3.16 10.24 14.65
CA GLY A 54 -3.99 10.19 15.86
C GLY A 54 -4.63 8.82 16.09
N ILE A 55 -4.08 7.76 15.48
CA ILE A 55 -4.58 6.38 15.60
C ILE A 55 -3.40 5.42 15.72
N SER A 56 -3.62 4.27 16.37
CA SER A 56 -2.73 3.12 16.21
C SER A 56 -3.08 2.41 14.90
N LEU A 57 -2.08 2.08 14.09
CA LEU A 57 -2.31 1.34 12.85
C LEU A 57 -2.80 -0.07 13.20
N PRO A 58 -3.75 -0.64 12.44
CA PRO A 58 -4.12 -2.04 12.61
C PRO A 58 -2.89 -2.95 12.54
N ASN A 59 -2.82 -3.97 13.40
CA ASN A 59 -1.66 -4.87 13.49
C ASN A 59 -1.21 -5.43 12.14
N SER A 60 -2.15 -5.78 11.26
CA SER A 60 -1.81 -6.28 9.92
C SER A 60 -1.13 -5.21 9.06
N LEU A 61 -1.56 -3.95 9.15
CA LEU A 61 -0.96 -2.83 8.40
C LEU A 61 0.41 -2.45 8.98
N ARG A 62 0.56 -2.48 10.31
CA ARG A 62 1.87 -2.33 10.96
C ARG A 62 2.86 -3.36 10.44
N ASN A 63 2.46 -4.64 10.43
CA ASN A 63 3.29 -5.73 9.93
C ASN A 63 3.63 -5.60 8.44
N PHE A 64 2.74 -5.01 7.63
CA PHE A 64 3.04 -4.70 6.24
C PHE A 64 4.21 -3.70 6.15
N TYR A 65 4.12 -2.58 6.88
CA TYR A 65 5.18 -1.56 6.88
C TYR A 65 6.51 -2.07 7.43
N LEU A 66 6.49 -2.97 8.41
CA LEU A 66 7.69 -3.65 8.94
C LEU A 66 8.31 -4.66 7.96
N VAL A 67 7.60 -5.04 6.90
CA VAL A 67 8.14 -5.89 5.83
C VAL A 67 8.57 -5.02 4.64
N THR A 68 7.85 -3.94 4.37
CA THR A 68 8.13 -3.04 3.26
C THR A 68 7.51 -1.66 3.48
N ASN A 69 8.29 -0.58 3.35
CA ASN A 69 7.77 0.77 3.55
C ASN A 69 7.10 1.33 2.28
N GLY A 70 5.99 0.69 1.87
CA GLY A 70 5.31 0.98 0.61
C GLY A 70 5.55 -0.11 -0.43
N TRP A 71 5.00 0.07 -1.63
CA TRP A 71 5.06 -0.96 -2.67
C TRP A 71 4.97 -0.35 -4.06
N ARG A 72 5.86 -0.76 -4.96
CA ARG A 72 5.83 -0.36 -6.38
C ARG A 72 4.73 -1.12 -7.10
N GLU A 73 4.01 -0.42 -7.99
CA GLU A 73 3.16 -0.97 -9.05
C GLU A 73 2.60 -2.39 -8.79
N THR A 74 1.35 -2.47 -8.33
CA THR A 74 0.67 -3.76 -8.17
C THR A 74 0.00 -4.23 -9.48
N GLY A 75 0.50 -3.78 -10.63
CA GLY A 75 -0.12 -3.95 -11.95
C GLY A 75 -0.98 -2.75 -12.40
N TYR A 76 -2.10 -3.03 -13.06
CA TYR A 76 -2.81 -2.05 -13.92
C TYR A 76 -3.40 -0.80 -13.25
N PHE A 77 -3.70 -0.81 -11.95
CA PHE A 77 -4.49 0.25 -11.31
C PHE A 77 -3.90 0.87 -10.05
N ILE A 78 -2.89 0.25 -9.43
CA ILE A 78 -2.24 0.77 -8.23
C ILE A 78 -0.78 0.96 -8.56
N TYR A 79 -0.42 2.21 -8.86
CA TYR A 79 0.93 2.56 -9.26
C TYR A 79 1.89 2.70 -8.08
N ASP A 80 1.38 3.02 -6.88
CA ASP A 80 2.19 3.14 -5.68
C ASP A 80 1.36 2.91 -4.41
N ILE A 81 1.93 2.17 -3.47
CA ILE A 81 1.51 2.17 -2.07
C ILE A 81 2.49 3.05 -1.30
N LEU A 82 1.98 4.18 -0.81
CA LEU A 82 2.79 5.18 -0.14
C LEU A 82 3.51 4.63 1.11
N PRO A 83 4.74 5.13 1.38
CA PRO A 83 5.44 4.87 2.63
C PRO A 83 4.68 5.47 3.82
N VAL A 84 4.91 4.93 5.01
CA VAL A 84 4.15 5.22 6.24
C VAL A 84 4.22 6.69 6.66
N GLU A 85 5.27 7.40 6.29
CA GLU A 85 5.46 8.82 6.57
C GLU A 85 4.57 9.70 5.67
N LYS A 86 4.19 9.19 4.50
CA LYS A 86 3.42 9.93 3.49
C LYS A 86 1.92 9.66 3.53
N ILE A 87 1.46 8.57 4.15
CA ILE A 87 0.01 8.31 4.29
C ILE A 87 -0.66 9.36 5.17
N ASP A 88 -1.86 9.79 4.81
CA ASP A 88 -2.70 10.66 5.65
C ASP A 88 -4.17 10.40 5.33
N TRP A 89 -5.06 11.00 6.13
CA TRP A 89 -6.49 10.99 5.88
C TRP A 89 -6.80 11.55 4.49
N LEU A 90 -7.70 10.88 3.76
CA LEU A 90 -8.05 11.28 2.39
C LEU A 90 -8.51 12.75 2.32
N ARG A 91 -9.32 13.22 3.29
CA ARG A 91 -9.75 14.62 3.40
C ARG A 91 -8.60 15.63 3.47
N ILE A 92 -7.44 15.22 3.97
CA ILE A 92 -6.24 16.05 4.11
C ILE A 92 -5.40 15.97 2.84
N ARG A 93 -5.19 14.76 2.28
CA ARG A 93 -4.36 14.57 1.08
C ARG A 93 -5.01 15.05 -0.20
N ASP A 94 -6.31 14.78 -0.36
CA ASP A 94 -7.07 15.11 -1.56
C ASP A 94 -8.53 15.38 -1.18
N SER A 95 -8.81 16.65 -0.93
CA SER A 95 -10.15 17.10 -0.55
C SER A 95 -11.18 16.93 -1.68
N HIS A 96 -10.75 16.91 -2.95
CA HIS A 96 -11.62 16.69 -4.08
C HIS A 96 -12.04 15.23 -4.16
N LEU A 97 -11.07 14.31 -4.11
CA LEU A 97 -11.33 12.87 -4.10
C LEU A 97 -12.12 12.46 -2.85
N TYR A 98 -11.82 13.06 -1.69
CA TYR A 98 -12.64 12.89 -0.48
C TYR A 98 -14.10 13.28 -0.73
N GLY A 99 -14.35 14.40 -1.41
CA GLY A 99 -15.70 14.83 -1.76
C GLY A 99 -16.43 13.84 -2.68
N ILE A 100 -15.73 13.20 -3.62
CA ILE A 100 -16.28 12.15 -4.48
C ILE A 100 -16.61 10.89 -3.67
N ALA A 101 -15.64 10.39 -2.89
CA ALA A 101 -15.79 9.19 -2.07
C ALA A 101 -16.92 9.34 -1.03
N PHE A 102 -16.94 10.48 -0.31
CA PHE A 102 -17.98 10.77 0.68
C PHE A 102 -19.38 10.79 0.06
N LYS A 103 -19.53 11.35 -1.16
CA LYS A 103 -20.80 11.33 -1.89
C LYS A 103 -21.17 9.94 -2.39
N ALA A 104 -20.20 9.10 -2.74
CA ALA A 104 -20.44 7.73 -3.17
C ALA A 104 -20.94 6.87 -1.99
N GLU A 105 -20.29 6.94 -0.84
CA GLU A 105 -20.70 6.22 0.38
C GLU A 105 -22.09 6.64 0.88
N LYS A 106 -22.45 7.91 0.70
CA LYS A 106 -23.78 8.46 1.06
C LYS A 106 -24.88 8.05 0.07
N ARG A 107 -24.54 7.69 -1.17
CA ARG A 107 -25.49 7.21 -2.17
C ARG A 107 -25.77 5.72 -1.91
N GLN A 108 -26.73 5.44 -1.04
CA GLN A 108 -27.27 4.09 -0.81
C GLN A 108 -28.18 3.57 -1.96
N ASP A 109 -28.25 4.27 -3.10
CA ASP A 109 -29.21 4.01 -4.19
C ASP A 109 -28.63 3.25 -5.40
N ILE A 110 -27.51 2.54 -5.24
CA ILE A 110 -27.11 1.55 -6.26
C ILE A 110 -27.62 0.20 -5.76
N PRO A 111 -28.67 -0.39 -6.36
CA PRO A 111 -29.08 -1.73 -6.00
C PRO A 111 -27.91 -2.69 -6.26
N ASP A 112 -27.66 -3.60 -5.30
CA ASP A 112 -26.80 -4.77 -5.48
C ASP A 112 -27.40 -5.68 -6.57
N ASN A 113 -27.22 -5.30 -7.83
CA ASN A 113 -27.58 -6.14 -8.97
C ASN A 113 -26.27 -6.66 -9.57
N TYR A 114 -25.87 -7.84 -9.09
CA TYR A 114 -25.04 -8.78 -9.84
C TYR A 114 -25.87 -9.47 -10.91
#